data_AF-A0A8I1RST1-F1
#
_entry.id   AF-A0A8I1RST1-F1
#
_cell.length_a   1.000
_cell.length_b   1.000
_cell.length_c   1.000
_cell.angle_alpha   90.00
_cell.angle_beta   90.00
_cell.angle_gamma   90.00
#
_symmetry.space_group_name_H-M   'P 1'
#
loop_
_entity.id
_entity.type
_entity.pdbx_description
1 polymer ?
#
loop_
_entity_poly.entity_id
_entity_poly.type
_entity_poly.pdbx_seq_one_letter_code
_entity_poly.pdbx_strand_id
1 'polypeptide(L)'
;MDWKLAARVVAVLAVAVVMVACAIALRPDAADEPPPPPVQSQSGEPASSELLRCREIGAAALDDAGCKKAWADSRRHFLEGSAERSRP
;
A
#
# COMPACT_ATOMS: atom_id res chain seq x y z
N MET A 1 35.19 1.50 -22.83
CA MET A 1 34.20 1.12 -21.80
C MET A 1 34.92 1.05 -20.48
N ASP A 2 34.57 1.91 -19.52
CA ASP A 2 35.15 1.91 -18.18
C ASP A 2 34.64 0.71 -17.40
N TRP A 3 35.25 -0.46 -17.62
CA TRP A 3 34.84 -1.72 -17.00
C TRP A 3 34.85 -1.65 -15.46
N LYS A 4 35.73 -0.82 -14.89
CA LYS A 4 35.75 -0.49 -13.46
C LYS A 4 34.50 0.26 -13.00
N LEU A 5 33.98 1.17 -13.82
CA LEU A 5 32.74 1.88 -13.54
C LEU A 5 31.55 0.91 -13.63
N ALA A 6 31.53 0.05 -14.65
CA ALA A 6 30.50 -0.98 -14.80
C ALA A 6 30.45 -1.93 -13.59
N ALA A 7 31.62 -2.41 -13.13
CA ALA A 7 31.70 -3.28 -11.96
C ALA A 7 31.15 -2.61 -10.68
N ARG A 8 31.44 -1.32 -10.46
CA ARG A 8 30.92 -0.57 -9.32
C ARG A 8 29.41 -0.41 -9.38
N VAL A 9 28.87 -0.08 -10.56
CA VAL A 9 27.42 0.08 -10.75
C VAL A 9 26.69 -1.23 -10.48
N VAL A 10 27.21 -2.35 -11.00
CA VAL A 10 26.64 -3.68 -10.74
C VAL A 10 26.67 -4.03 -9.25
N ALA A 11 27.77 -3.75 -8.56
CA ALA A 11 27.89 -4.00 -7.12
C ALA A 11 26.85 -3.20 -6.31
N VAL A 12 26.67 -1.91 -6.62
CA VAL A 12 25.69 -1.05 -5.94
C VAL A 12 24.26 -1.55 -6.18
N LEU A 13 23.93 -1.93 -7.43
CA LEU A 13 22.62 -2.50 -7.75
C LEU A 13 22.36 -3.80 -7.00
N ALA A 14 23.34 -4.70 -6.92
CA ALA A 14 23.22 -5.94 -6.18
C ALA A 14 22.96 -5.68 -4.68
N VAL A 15 23.69 -4.76 -4.06
CA VAL A 15 23.47 -4.36 -2.66
C VAL A 15 22.07 -3.77 -2.46
N ALA A 16 21.61 -2.91 -3.37
CA ALA A 16 20.28 -2.32 -3.29
C ALA A 16 19.18 -3.39 -3.37
N VAL A 17 19.31 -4.37 -4.27
CA VAL A 17 18.36 -5.48 -4.39
C VAL A 17 18.33 -6.34 -3.12
N VAL A 18 19.50 -6.64 -2.54
CA VAL A 18 19.59 -7.39 -1.27
C VAL A 18 18.90 -6.62 -0.14
N MET A 19 19.12 -5.30 -0.03
CA MET A 19 18.47 -4.47 0.98
C MET A 19 16.95 -4.48 0.85
N VAL A 20 16.42 -4.36 -0.38
CA VAL A 20 14.97 -4.42 -0.62
C VAL A 20 14.42 -5.80 -0.28
N ALA A 21 15.10 -6.88 -0.68
CA ALA A 21 14.69 -8.24 -0.35
C ALA A 21 14.66 -8.48 1.17
N CYS A 22 15.70 -8.05 1.89
CA CYS A 22 15.72 -8.10 3.35
C CYS A 22 14.61 -7.26 3.96
N ALA A 23 14.33 -6.06 3.46
CA ALA A 23 13.26 -5.22 3.96
C ALA A 23 11.87 -5.87 3.80
N ILE A 24 11.67 -6.66 2.73
CA ILE A 24 10.44 -7.44 2.51
C ILE A 24 10.41 -8.67 3.43
N ALA A 25 11.51 -9.42 3.51
CA ALA A 25 11.60 -10.64 4.32
C ALA A 25 11.55 -10.36 5.83
N LEU A 26 12.05 -9.21 6.26
CA LEU A 26 12.01 -8.71 7.64
C LEU A 26 10.78 -7.84 7.90
N ARG A 27 9.84 -7.69 6.94
CA ARG A 27 8.52 -7.19 7.33
C ARG A 27 8.02 -8.16 8.39
N PRO A 28 7.83 -7.73 9.64
CA PRO A 28 7.23 -8.60 10.62
C PRO A 28 5.90 -9.03 10.04
N ASP A 29 5.70 -10.34 9.91
CA ASP A 29 4.36 -10.88 9.69
C ASP A 29 3.50 -10.28 10.78
N ALA A 30 2.57 -9.40 10.41
CA ALA A 30 1.58 -8.81 11.30
C ALA A 30 0.60 -9.85 11.86
N ALA A 31 0.99 -11.13 11.83
CA ALA A 31 0.27 -12.27 12.36
C ALA A 31 0.53 -12.49 13.85
N ASP A 32 1.65 -11.98 14.40
CA ASP A 32 2.01 -12.18 15.82
C ASP A 32 1.75 -10.96 16.72
N GLU A 33 1.34 -9.84 16.14
CA GLU A 33 0.81 -8.72 16.92
C GLU A 33 -0.72 -8.88 16.94
N PRO A 34 -1.37 -8.94 18.14
CA PRO A 34 -2.82 -8.91 18.19
C PRO A 34 -3.27 -7.67 17.42
N PRO A 35 -4.24 -7.79 16.50
CA PRO A 35 -4.66 -6.66 15.69
C PRO A 35 -4.95 -5.50 16.64
N PRO A 36 -4.37 -4.30 16.41
CA PRO A 36 -4.76 -3.14 17.18
C PRO A 36 -6.29 -3.09 17.17
N PRO A 37 -6.94 -2.80 18.32
CA PRO A 37 -8.40 -2.83 18.42
C PRO A 37 -8.92 -2.10 17.20
N PRO A 38 -9.83 -2.71 16.42
CA PRO A 38 -10.23 -2.16 15.14
C PRO A 38 -10.56 -0.72 15.43
N VAL A 39 -9.75 0.18 14.89
CA VAL A 39 -10.16 1.57 14.78
C VAL A 39 -11.38 1.40 13.93
N GLN A 40 -12.56 1.48 14.56
CA GLN A 40 -13.83 1.54 13.86
C GLN A 40 -13.74 2.82 13.04
N SER A 41 -13.04 2.73 11.92
CA SER A 41 -13.37 3.47 10.74
C SER A 41 -14.79 3.02 10.52
N GLN A 42 -15.72 3.89 10.89
CA GLN A 42 -17.14 3.74 10.66
C GLN A 42 -17.30 3.53 9.15
N SER A 43 -17.20 2.28 8.72
CA SER A 43 -17.23 1.90 7.32
C SER A 43 -17.75 0.47 7.24
N GLY A 44 -18.91 0.26 7.86
CA GLY A 44 -19.95 -0.58 7.27
C GLY A 44 -20.56 0.09 6.02
N GLU A 45 -19.79 0.93 5.33
CA GLU A 45 -20.20 1.64 4.13
C GLU A 45 -19.91 0.75 2.92
N PRO A 46 -20.83 0.72 1.93
CA PRO A 46 -20.74 -0.10 0.72
C PRO A 46 -19.46 0.14 -0.11
N ALA A 47 -18.74 1.24 0.14
CA ALA A 47 -17.44 1.51 -0.46
C ALA A 47 -16.37 0.46 -0.10
N SER A 48 -16.43 -0.16 1.08
CA SER A 48 -15.43 -1.15 1.51
C SER A 48 -15.53 -2.48 0.73
N SER A 49 -16.75 -2.93 0.42
CA SER A 49 -16.98 -4.16 -0.34
C SER A 49 -16.65 -3.96 -1.83
N GLU A 50 -16.92 -2.78 -2.38
CA GLU A 50 -16.53 -2.45 -3.76
C GLU A 50 -15.00 -2.38 -3.91
N LEU A 51 -14.29 -1.79 -2.94
CA LEU A 51 -12.82 -1.80 -2.92
C LEU A 51 -12.24 -3.21 -2.83
N LEU A 52 -12.87 -4.10 -2.07
CA LEU A 52 -12.44 -5.49 -1.96
C LEU A 52 -12.57 -6.20 -3.31
N ARG A 53 -13.71 -6.05 -3.98
CA ARG A 53 -13.95 -6.57 -5.34
C ARG A 53 -12.92 -6.01 -6.33
N CYS A 54 -12.63 -4.71 -6.25
CA CYS A 54 -11.62 -4.07 -7.09
C CYS A 54 -10.21 -4.60 -6.83
N ARG A 55 -9.89 -4.98 -5.59
CA ARG A 55 -8.61 -5.61 -5.26
C ARG A 55 -8.51 -7.03 -5.84
N GLU A 56 -9.61 -7.78 -5.86
CA GLU A 56 -9.64 -9.15 -6.39
C GLU A 56 -9.40 -9.21 -7.90
N ILE A 57 -9.93 -8.24 -8.67
CA ILE A 57 -9.68 -8.17 -10.12
C ILE A 57 -8.31 -7.58 -10.47
N GLY A 58 -7.58 -7.05 -9.50
CA GLY A 58 -6.18 -6.63 -9.62
C GLY A 58 -5.95 -5.58 -10.71
N ALA A 59 -5.04 -5.85 -11.64
CA ALA A 59 -4.69 -4.91 -12.71
C ALA A 59 -5.89 -4.48 -13.56
N ALA A 60 -6.93 -5.32 -13.71
CA ALA A 60 -8.14 -4.97 -14.44
C ALA A 60 -8.92 -3.80 -13.78
N ALA A 61 -8.76 -3.58 -12.46
CA ALA A 61 -9.38 -2.45 -11.78
C ALA A 61 -8.80 -1.09 -12.22
N LEU A 62 -7.61 -1.07 -12.83
CA LEU A 62 -6.99 0.17 -13.32
C LEU A 62 -7.72 0.76 -14.53
N ASP A 63 -8.52 -0.03 -15.25
CA ASP A 63 -9.32 0.43 -16.38
C ASP A 63 -10.82 0.54 -16.02
N ASP A 64 -11.24 -0.05 -14.91
CA ASP A 64 -12.63 -0.02 -14.43
C ASP A 64 -13.01 1.34 -13.81
N ALA A 65 -14.06 1.96 -14.34
CA ALA A 65 -14.53 3.27 -13.88
C ALA A 65 -15.18 3.22 -12.47
N GLY A 66 -15.82 2.10 -12.11
CA GLY A 66 -16.38 1.89 -10.77
C GLY A 66 -15.29 1.84 -9.71
N CYS A 67 -14.24 1.06 -9.98
CA CYS A 67 -13.08 0.94 -9.09
C CYS A 67 -12.33 2.26 -8.87
N LYS A 68 -12.17 3.07 -9.93
CA LYS A 68 -11.59 4.42 -9.81
C LYS A 68 -12.41 5.32 -8.90
N LYS A 69 -13.74 5.26 -9.02
CA LYS A 69 -14.66 6.07 -8.22
C LYS A 69 -14.65 5.63 -6.76
N ALA A 70 -14.76 4.33 -6.49
CA ALA A 70 -14.72 3.75 -5.15
C ALA A 70 -13.43 4.14 -4.40
N TRP A 71 -12.30 4.12 -5.09
CA TRP A 71 -11.02 4.48 -4.51
C TRP A 71 -10.88 5.98 -4.24
N ALA A 72 -11.35 6.83 -5.15
CA ALA A 72 -11.37 8.28 -4.94
C ALA A 72 -12.24 8.67 -3.74
N ASP A 73 -13.37 8.00 -3.56
CA ASP A 73 -14.32 8.25 -2.48
C ASP A 73 -13.75 7.84 -1.11
N SER A 74 -13.21 6.62 -1.01
CA SER A 74 -12.56 6.14 0.21
C SER A 74 -11.37 7.00 0.63
N ARG A 75 -10.57 7.48 -0.33
CA ARG A 75 -9.46 8.40 -0.05
C ARG A 75 -9.96 9.72 0.56
N ARG A 76 -11.07 10.28 0.07
CA ARG A 76 -11.63 11.52 0.62
C ARG A 76 -12.09 11.32 2.06
N HIS A 77 -12.83 10.24 2.32
CA HIS A 77 -13.32 9.93 3.66
C HIS A 77 -12.17 9.72 4.67
N PHE A 78 -11.09 9.05 4.26
CA PHE A 78 -9.90 8.88 5.10
C PHE A 78 -9.23 10.22 5.44
N LEU A 79 -9.09 11.11 4.44
CA LEU A 79 -8.48 12.43 4.64
C LEU A 79 -9.36 13.36 5.48
N GLU A 80 -10.68 13.29 5.32
CA GLU A 80 -11.65 14.05 6.12
C GLU A 80 -11.67 13.57 7.58
N GLY A 81 -11.67 12.26 7.83
CA GLY A 81 -11.56 11.70 9.18
C GLY A 81 -10.22 12.04 9.87
N SER A 82 -9.15 12.23 9.09
CA SER A 82 -7.85 12.68 9.58
C SER A 82 -7.87 14.16 9.98
N ALA A 83 -8.64 14.98 9.27
CA ALA A 83 -8.81 16.41 9.58
C ALA A 83 -9.64 16.62 10.84
N GLU A 84 -10.70 15.83 11.05
CA GLU A 84 -11.52 15.86 12.28
C GLU A 84 -10.68 15.53 13.52
N ARG A 85 -9.76 14.55 13.43
CA ARG A 85 -8.81 14.20 14.51
C ARG A 85 -7.73 15.26 14.75
N SER A 86 -7.48 16.14 13.78
CA SER A 86 -6.51 17.24 13.92
C SER A 86 -7.11 18.51 14.51
N ARG A 87 -8.43 18.55 14.75
CA ARG A 87 -9.10 19.66 15.42
C ARG A 87 -9.00 19.47 16.94
N PRO A 88 -8.37 20.39 17.68
CA PRO A 88 -8.13 20.24 19.12
C PRO A 88 -9.43 20.30 19.94
#